data_AF-A0A7S3RY28-F1
#
_entry.id   AF-A0A7S3RY28-F1
#
_cell.length_a   1.000
_cell.length_b   1.000
_cell.length_c   1.000
_cell.angle_alpha   90.00
_cell.angle_beta   90.00
_cell.angle_gamma   90.00
#
_symmetry.space_group_name_H-M   'P 1'
#
loop_
_entity.id
_entity.type
_entity.pdbx_description
1 polymer ?
#
loop_
_entity_poly.entity_id
_entity_poly.type
_entity_poly.pdbx_seq_one_letter_code
_entity_poly.pdbx_strand_id
1 'polypeptide(L)'
;GGGGGGGGGAVSEGGGGGGGSGGGESPMSLLAREGEKELQAALQKVQADMESQGCSREEIGSQLASVRESHAAYMRQQRQMLQEREEVYKEAIAEGLTPEAAKARVQACAQWQQQMQRLQAKHQAAMQKTHHEAEAAGVSPAEIKRRLEAQRRLQQAEAEAWQQKMRARQQAASEAAEKGQSAAEVEKAVKAVTRAQDAAWAEREAALLAAEGVARREAAEAARQLADASLSPEIRRILLARVRIGGSQRTGGASPGRQRDVRVRTRVSTLDRAQRPSGPQRAGRRGQDVGG
;
A
#
# COMPACT_ATOMS: atom_id res chain seq x y z
N GLY A 1 -58.82 33.04 59.72
CA GLY A 1 -58.88 33.93 58.54
C GLY A 1 -58.06 33.27 57.46
N GLY A 2 -58.57 33.00 56.26
CA GLY A 2 -59.22 33.94 55.34
C GLY A 2 -58.11 34.66 54.56
N GLY A 3 -58.04 34.69 53.24
CA GLY A 3 -58.86 34.17 52.15
C GLY A 3 -58.35 34.78 50.82
N GLY A 4 -58.68 34.14 49.69
CA GLY A 4 -58.70 34.72 48.33
C GLY A 4 -57.35 34.92 47.64
N GLY A 5 -57.18 34.71 46.32
CA GLY A 5 -58.12 34.36 45.26
C GLY A 5 -57.67 35.02 43.94
N GLY A 6 -57.86 34.29 42.82
CA GLY A 6 -57.82 34.79 41.43
C GLY A 6 -56.42 34.97 40.82
N GLY A 7 -56.17 34.74 39.54
CA GLY A 7 -57.03 34.47 38.38
C GLY A 7 -56.12 34.59 37.14
N GLY A 8 -56.39 33.79 36.10
CA GLY A 8 -55.52 33.58 34.96
C GLY A 8 -55.35 34.73 33.97
N GLY A 9 -54.59 34.44 32.90
CA GLY A 9 -54.47 35.30 31.72
C GLY A 9 -53.26 34.90 30.88
N ALA A 10 -53.48 34.08 29.85
CA ALA A 10 -52.57 33.94 28.73
C ALA A 10 -52.71 35.16 27.80
N VAL A 11 -51.60 35.69 27.26
CA VAL A 11 -51.51 36.22 25.88
C VAL A 11 -50.05 36.36 25.46
N SER A 12 -49.84 36.06 24.19
CA SER A 12 -48.61 36.12 23.42
C SER A 12 -48.20 37.55 23.04
N GLU A 13 -47.03 37.59 22.39
CA GLU A 13 -46.49 38.61 21.49
C GLU A 13 -45.51 39.65 22.04
N GLY A 14 -44.42 39.82 21.29
CA GLY A 14 -43.93 41.17 21.01
C GLY A 14 -42.58 41.55 21.61
N GLY A 15 -41.57 40.68 21.51
CA GLY A 15 -40.17 41.04 21.77
C GLY A 15 -39.35 41.12 20.49
N GLY A 16 -39.68 42.05 19.58
CA GLY A 16 -38.85 42.37 18.44
C GLY A 16 -37.53 43.01 18.88
N GLY A 17 -36.43 42.30 18.63
CA GLY A 17 -35.07 42.82 18.72
C GLY A 17 -34.36 42.57 17.41
N GLY A 18 -34.60 43.45 16.43
CA GLY A 18 -33.76 43.53 15.23
C GLY A 18 -32.39 44.09 15.60
N GLY A 19 -31.33 43.43 15.15
CA GLY A 19 -29.97 43.92 15.35
C GLY A 19 -28.90 43.02 14.72
N GLY A 20 -28.50 43.34 13.50
CA GLY A 20 -27.10 43.25 13.08
C GLY A 20 -26.58 41.94 12.51
N SER A 21 -26.54 41.88 11.17
CA SER A 21 -25.55 41.22 10.30
C SER A 21 -24.50 40.32 10.94
N GLY A 22 -24.60 39.03 10.60
CA GLY A 22 -23.53 38.06 10.79
C GLY A 22 -24.04 36.62 10.88
N GLY A 23 -25.01 36.24 10.04
CA GLY A 23 -25.44 34.85 9.89
C GLY A 23 -24.31 34.01 9.30
N GLY A 24 -23.31 33.70 10.11
CA GLY A 24 -22.25 32.77 9.76
C GLY A 24 -22.89 31.40 9.58
N GLU A 25 -23.15 31.02 8.33
CA GLU A 25 -23.51 29.65 8.00
C GLU A 25 -22.50 28.72 8.69
N SER A 26 -22.99 27.74 9.44
CA SER A 26 -22.13 26.73 10.05
C SER A 26 -21.25 26.06 8.98
N PRO A 27 -20.01 25.66 9.30
CA PRO A 27 -19.16 24.91 8.36
C PRO A 27 -19.85 23.69 7.75
N MET A 28 -20.75 23.05 8.50
CA MET A 28 -21.55 21.90 8.05
C MET A 28 -22.62 22.29 7.02
N SER A 29 -23.31 23.42 7.22
CA SER A 29 -24.30 23.92 6.25
C SER A 29 -23.63 24.43 4.97
N LEU A 30 -22.45 25.05 5.07
CA LEU A 30 -21.64 25.42 3.92
C LEU A 30 -21.18 24.20 3.14
N LEU A 31 -20.63 23.19 3.83
CA LEU A 31 -20.18 21.94 3.23
C LEU A 31 -21.33 21.24 2.48
N ALA A 32 -22.53 21.14 3.08
CA ALA A 32 -23.68 20.53 2.43
C ALA A 32 -24.06 21.24 1.12
N ARG A 33 -24.14 22.58 1.15
CA ARG A 33 -24.51 23.39 -0.02
C ARG A 33 -23.46 23.33 -1.13
N GLU A 34 -22.18 23.44 -0.78
CA GLU A 34 -21.08 23.36 -1.75
C GLU A 34 -21.00 21.96 -2.36
N GLY A 35 -21.14 20.90 -1.55
CA GLY A 35 -21.13 19.52 -2.03
C GLY A 35 -22.29 19.20 -3.00
N GLU A 36 -23.48 19.76 -2.78
CA GLU A 36 -24.59 19.60 -3.73
C GLU A 36 -24.30 20.22 -5.10
N LYS A 37 -23.68 21.41 -5.12
CA LYS A 37 -23.26 22.07 -6.36
C LYS A 37 -22.17 21.26 -7.09
N GLU A 38 -21.17 20.78 -6.36
CA GLU A 38 -20.09 19.95 -6.90
C GLU A 38 -20.62 18.66 -7.51
N LEU A 39 -21.54 17.97 -6.81
CA LEU A 39 -22.20 16.76 -7.31
C LEU A 39 -22.98 17.04 -8.60
N GLN A 40 -23.77 18.12 -8.63
CA GLN A 40 -24.56 18.45 -9.80
C GLN A 40 -23.68 18.71 -11.03
N ALA A 41 -22.59 19.46 -10.86
CA ALA A 41 -21.62 19.70 -11.92
C ALA A 41 -20.92 18.41 -12.38
N ALA A 42 -20.52 17.54 -11.44
CA ALA A 42 -19.88 16.26 -11.77
C ALA A 42 -20.81 15.33 -12.54
N LEU A 43 -22.08 15.23 -12.13
CA LEU A 43 -23.09 14.40 -12.81
C LEU A 43 -23.37 14.91 -14.22
N GLN A 44 -23.53 16.23 -14.39
CA GLN A 44 -23.74 16.83 -15.71
C GLN A 44 -22.56 16.58 -16.66
N LYS A 45 -21.33 16.71 -16.15
CA LYS A 45 -20.13 16.44 -16.94
C LYS A 45 -20.03 14.97 -17.36
N VAL A 46 -20.18 14.04 -16.42
CA VAL A 46 -20.12 12.60 -16.71
C VAL A 46 -21.22 12.19 -17.68
N GLN A 47 -22.43 12.73 -17.52
CA GLN A 47 -23.52 12.47 -18.44
C GLN A 47 -23.18 12.96 -19.86
N ALA A 48 -22.74 14.21 -20.02
CA ALA A 48 -22.38 14.77 -21.32
C ALA A 48 -21.20 14.03 -21.99
N ASP A 49 -20.18 13.67 -21.21
CA ASP A 49 -19.01 12.93 -21.70
C ASP A 49 -19.43 11.54 -22.22
N MET A 50 -20.29 10.81 -21.49
CA MET A 50 -20.75 9.48 -21.90
C MET A 50 -21.75 9.50 -23.06
N GLU A 51 -22.64 10.49 -23.10
CA GLU A 51 -23.54 10.71 -24.25
C GLU A 51 -22.72 10.98 -25.52
N SER A 52 -21.65 11.77 -25.43
CA SER A 52 -20.74 12.03 -26.57
C SER A 52 -19.96 10.79 -27.04
N GLN A 53 -19.76 9.81 -26.15
CA GLN A 53 -19.11 8.53 -26.44
C GLN A 53 -20.10 7.48 -26.96
N GLY A 54 -21.40 7.81 -27.05
CA GLY A 54 -22.43 6.90 -27.54
C GLY A 54 -22.78 5.77 -26.57
N CYS A 55 -22.51 5.95 -25.27
CA CYS A 55 -22.88 4.96 -24.25
C CYS A 55 -24.41 4.78 -24.18
N SER A 56 -24.83 3.57 -23.83
CA SER A 56 -26.25 3.26 -23.61
C SER A 56 -26.80 3.97 -22.36
N ARG A 57 -28.13 4.10 -22.31
CA ARG A 57 -28.82 4.74 -21.18
C ARG A 57 -28.58 3.98 -19.87
N GLU A 58 -28.47 2.66 -19.93
CA GLU A 58 -28.18 1.78 -18.80
C GLU A 58 -26.75 1.97 -18.28
N GLU A 59 -25.76 2.12 -19.16
CA GLU A 59 -24.37 2.41 -18.80
C GLU A 59 -24.23 3.80 -18.18
N ILE A 60 -24.87 4.81 -18.78
CA ILE A 60 -24.92 6.17 -18.23
C ILE A 60 -25.58 6.16 -16.84
N GLY A 61 -26.72 5.48 -16.69
CA GLY A 61 -27.43 5.35 -15.41
C GLY A 61 -26.57 4.70 -14.32
N SER A 62 -25.85 3.64 -14.67
CA SER A 62 -24.94 2.93 -13.75
C SER A 62 -23.77 3.82 -13.32
N GLN A 63 -23.18 4.56 -14.26
CA GLN A 63 -22.06 5.45 -13.95
C GLN A 63 -22.50 6.64 -13.08
N LEU A 64 -23.66 7.24 -13.37
CA LEU A 64 -24.22 8.31 -12.53
C LEU A 64 -24.54 7.83 -11.10
N ALA A 65 -25.01 6.58 -10.94
CA ALA A 65 -25.21 5.97 -9.63
C ALA A 65 -23.88 5.82 -8.87
N SER A 66 -22.82 5.36 -9.55
CA SER A 66 -21.47 5.27 -8.97
C SER A 66 -20.90 6.64 -8.55
N VAL A 67 -21.12 7.67 -9.36
CA VAL A 67 -20.72 9.06 -9.02
C VAL A 67 -21.47 9.56 -7.79
N ARG A 68 -22.78 9.30 -7.69
CA ARG A 68 -23.58 9.66 -6.50
C ARG A 68 -23.09 8.94 -5.24
N GLU A 69 -22.81 7.65 -5.34
CA GLU A 69 -22.35 6.84 -4.21
C GLU A 69 -20.96 7.29 -3.72
N SER A 70 -20.02 7.50 -4.64
CA SER A 70 -18.68 8.00 -4.32
C SER A 70 -18.73 9.40 -3.70
N HIS A 71 -19.57 10.29 -4.23
CA HIS A 71 -19.80 11.61 -3.64
C HIS A 71 -20.43 11.52 -2.24
N ALA A 72 -21.43 10.65 -2.04
CA ALA A 72 -22.03 10.45 -0.72
C ALA A 72 -21.02 9.90 0.31
N ALA A 73 -20.11 9.01 -0.10
CA ALA A 73 -19.01 8.55 0.74
C ALA A 73 -18.05 9.69 1.07
N TYR A 74 -17.65 10.49 0.08
CA TYR A 74 -16.82 11.68 0.25
C TYR A 74 -17.44 12.69 1.25
N MET A 75 -18.72 13.00 1.09
CA MET A 75 -19.41 13.94 1.97
C MET A 75 -19.58 13.42 3.40
N ARG A 76 -19.73 12.10 3.60
CA ARG A 76 -19.70 11.50 4.93
C ARG A 76 -18.33 11.65 5.57
N GLN A 77 -17.26 11.39 4.82
CA GLN A 77 -15.89 11.55 5.29
C GLN A 77 -15.55 13.01 5.65
N GLN A 78 -15.96 13.98 4.82
CA GLN A 78 -15.74 15.40 5.10
C GLN A 78 -16.47 15.86 6.37
N ARG A 79 -17.72 15.40 6.57
CA ARG A 79 -18.48 15.70 7.80
C ARG A 79 -17.82 15.12 9.04
N GLN A 80 -17.36 13.87 8.97
CA GLN A 80 -16.64 13.23 10.06
C GLN A 80 -15.35 13.99 10.40
N MET A 81 -14.55 14.41 9.40
CA MET A 81 -13.37 15.23 9.65
C MET A 81 -13.69 16.55 10.35
N LEU A 82 -14.77 17.23 9.98
CA LEU A 82 -15.15 18.49 10.62
C LEU A 82 -15.57 18.27 12.08
N GLN A 83 -16.29 17.18 12.36
CA GLN A 83 -16.66 16.80 13.73
C GLN A 83 -15.43 16.49 14.58
N GLU A 84 -14.52 15.65 14.10
CA GLU A 84 -13.28 15.30 14.80
C GLU A 84 -12.41 16.54 15.08
N ARG A 85 -12.35 17.49 14.15
CA ARG A 85 -11.64 18.77 14.36
C ARG A 85 -12.29 19.62 15.46
N GLU A 86 -13.62 19.65 15.50
CA GLU A 86 -14.37 20.37 16.54
C GLU A 86 -14.16 19.74 17.92
N GLU A 87 -14.12 18.40 17.99
CA GLU A 87 -13.80 17.66 19.21
C GLU A 87 -12.38 17.96 19.70
N VAL A 88 -11.38 17.86 18.81
CA VAL A 88 -9.98 18.21 19.14
C VAL A 88 -9.84 19.65 19.64
N TYR A 89 -10.61 20.58 19.07
CA TYR A 89 -10.64 21.97 19.55
C TYR A 89 -11.22 22.05 20.96
N LYS A 90 -12.37 21.41 21.22
CA LYS A 90 -13.04 21.40 22.53
C LYS A 90 -12.15 20.78 23.61
N GLU A 91 -11.50 19.66 23.31
CA GLU A 91 -10.53 19.01 24.20
C GLU A 91 -9.36 19.93 24.53
N ALA A 92 -8.77 20.58 23.52
CA ALA A 92 -7.65 21.50 23.73
C ALA A 92 -8.04 22.68 24.63
N ILE A 93 -9.23 23.26 24.43
CA ILE A 93 -9.75 24.32 25.31
C ILE A 93 -9.99 23.80 26.73
N ALA A 94 -10.52 22.57 26.88
CA ALA A 94 -10.76 21.95 28.18
C ALA A 94 -9.44 21.64 28.94
N GLU A 95 -8.36 21.34 28.23
CA GLU A 95 -7.00 21.21 28.77
C GLU A 95 -6.36 22.56 29.15
N GLY A 96 -7.06 23.67 28.96
CA GLY A 96 -6.59 25.01 29.32
C GLY A 96 -5.69 25.67 28.28
N LEU A 97 -5.62 25.15 27.05
CA LEU A 97 -4.88 25.81 25.98
C LEU A 97 -5.58 27.11 25.57
N THR A 98 -4.79 28.10 25.15
CA THR A 98 -5.32 29.32 24.54
C THR A 98 -6.04 28.99 23.22
N PRO A 99 -7.01 29.80 22.78
CA PRO A 99 -7.67 29.62 21.49
C PRO A 99 -6.71 29.49 20.30
N GLU A 100 -5.60 30.22 20.32
CA GLU A 100 -4.55 30.14 19.31
C GLU A 100 -3.81 28.80 19.34
N ALA A 101 -3.46 28.30 20.54
CA ALA A 101 -2.80 27.01 20.70
C ALA A 101 -3.73 25.84 20.36
N ALA A 102 -5.03 25.95 20.70
CA ALA A 102 -6.05 24.99 20.31
C ALA A 102 -6.23 24.92 18.78
N LYS A 103 -6.28 26.08 18.09
CA LYS A 103 -6.31 26.14 16.61
C LYS A 103 -5.06 25.49 16.00
N ALA A 104 -3.88 25.72 16.57
CA ALA A 104 -2.65 25.10 16.10
C ALA A 104 -2.68 23.57 16.25
N ARG A 105 -3.22 23.05 17.36
CA ARG A 105 -3.41 21.60 17.57
C ARG A 105 -4.40 21.00 16.55
N VAL A 106 -5.52 21.67 16.29
CA VAL A 106 -6.48 21.25 15.25
C VAL A 106 -5.82 21.21 13.88
N GLN A 107 -5.04 22.23 13.51
CA GLN A 107 -4.31 22.26 12.24
C GLN A 107 -3.27 21.13 12.13
N ALA A 108 -2.53 20.85 13.20
CA ALA A 108 -1.59 19.74 13.23
C ALA A 108 -2.29 18.38 13.07
N CYS A 109 -3.43 18.19 13.75
CA CYS A 109 -4.26 16.98 13.61
C CYS A 109 -4.82 16.84 12.19
N ALA A 110 -5.32 17.93 11.60
CA ALA A 110 -5.82 17.98 10.24
C ALA A 110 -4.75 17.62 9.19
N GLN A 111 -3.54 18.16 9.33
CA GLN A 111 -2.42 17.85 8.45
C GLN A 111 -2.02 16.38 8.57
N TRP A 112 -1.99 15.84 9.79
CA TRP A 112 -1.73 14.43 10.03
C TRP A 112 -2.77 13.53 9.35
N GLN A 113 -4.06 13.82 9.54
CA GLN A 113 -5.14 13.05 8.94
C GLN A 113 -5.10 13.07 7.41
N GLN A 114 -4.83 14.23 6.80
CA GLN A 114 -4.63 14.34 5.35
C GLN A 114 -3.42 13.52 4.87
N GLN A 115 -2.32 13.54 5.62
CA GLN A 115 -1.14 12.74 5.28
C GLN A 115 -1.44 11.24 5.31
N MET A 116 -2.20 10.78 6.31
CA MET A 116 -2.62 9.38 6.43
C MET A 116 -3.56 8.96 5.29
N GLN A 117 -4.51 9.80 4.91
CA GLN A 117 -5.39 9.55 3.76
C GLN A 117 -4.60 9.47 2.44
N ARG A 118 -3.65 10.38 2.22
CA ARG A 118 -2.76 10.34 1.05
C ARG A 118 -1.93 9.06 1.00
N LEU A 119 -1.43 8.61 2.15
CA LEU A 119 -0.67 7.37 2.26
C LEU A 119 -1.55 6.16 1.92
N GLN A 120 -2.77 6.09 2.45
CA GLN A 120 -3.72 5.03 2.13
C GLN A 120 -4.09 5.01 0.63
N ALA A 121 -4.31 6.18 0.03
CA ALA A 121 -4.57 6.30 -1.39
C ALA A 121 -3.37 5.84 -2.24
N LYS A 122 -2.13 6.24 -1.86
CA LYS A 122 -0.88 5.76 -2.47
C LYS A 122 -0.80 4.23 -2.40
N HIS A 123 -1.15 3.64 -1.26
CA HIS A 123 -1.15 2.19 -1.05
C HIS A 123 -2.16 1.47 -1.95
N GLN A 124 -3.39 1.97 -2.03
CA GLN A 124 -4.43 1.39 -2.87
C GLN A 124 -4.07 1.50 -4.37
N ALA A 125 -3.57 2.66 -4.80
CA ALA A 125 -3.11 2.87 -6.17
C ALA A 125 -1.94 1.94 -6.53
N ALA A 126 -0.98 1.74 -5.62
CA ALA A 126 0.15 0.84 -5.86
C ALA A 126 -0.29 -0.63 -5.99
N MET A 127 -1.29 -1.07 -5.21
CA MET A 127 -1.87 -2.42 -5.33
C MET A 127 -2.59 -2.61 -6.66
N GLN A 128 -3.43 -1.65 -7.05
CA GLN A 128 -4.12 -1.67 -8.34
C GLN A 128 -3.12 -1.67 -9.50
N LYS A 129 -2.12 -0.77 -9.47
CA LYS A 129 -1.06 -0.72 -10.47
C LYS A 129 -0.33 -2.05 -10.59
N THR A 130 0.06 -2.66 -9.48
CA THR A 130 0.73 -3.96 -9.47
C THR A 130 -0.14 -5.06 -10.07
N HIS A 131 -1.45 -5.05 -9.81
CA HIS A 131 -2.39 -5.99 -10.41
C HIS A 131 -2.45 -5.82 -11.94
N HIS A 132 -2.73 -4.60 -12.42
CA HIS A 132 -2.86 -4.31 -13.85
C HIS A 132 -1.55 -4.58 -14.61
N GLU A 133 -0.39 -4.22 -14.05
CA GLU A 133 0.92 -4.53 -14.64
C GLU A 133 1.15 -6.04 -14.77
N ALA A 134 0.68 -6.82 -13.80
CA ALA A 134 0.84 -8.27 -13.82
C ALA A 134 -0.13 -8.92 -14.82
N GLU A 135 -1.37 -8.46 -14.89
CA GLU A 135 -2.34 -8.91 -15.90
C GLU A 135 -1.88 -8.56 -17.32
N ALA A 136 -1.43 -7.33 -17.55
CA ALA A 136 -0.90 -6.90 -18.85
C ALA A 136 0.34 -7.69 -19.28
N ALA A 137 1.15 -8.14 -18.31
CA ALA A 137 2.30 -9.01 -18.58
C ALA A 137 1.93 -10.49 -18.80
N GLY A 138 0.65 -10.85 -18.68
CA GLY A 138 0.17 -12.23 -18.86
C GLY A 138 0.78 -13.22 -17.86
N VAL A 139 1.21 -12.76 -16.68
CA VAL A 139 1.84 -13.65 -15.69
C VAL A 139 0.80 -14.50 -14.97
N SER A 140 1.23 -15.68 -14.49
CA SER A 140 0.32 -16.63 -13.83
C SER A 140 -0.38 -16.02 -12.60
N PRO A 141 -1.60 -16.47 -12.25
CA PRO A 141 -2.31 -16.00 -11.04
C PRO A 141 -1.51 -16.14 -9.74
N ALA A 142 -0.67 -17.19 -9.63
CA ALA A 142 0.21 -17.38 -8.48
C ALA A 142 1.27 -16.29 -8.37
N GLU A 143 1.80 -15.83 -9.50
CA GLU A 143 2.77 -14.74 -9.56
C GLU A 143 2.10 -13.37 -9.30
N ILE A 144 0.87 -13.15 -9.80
CA ILE A 144 0.06 -11.97 -9.44
C ILE A 144 -0.11 -11.90 -7.92
N LYS A 145 -0.54 -13.00 -7.29
CA LYS A 145 -0.71 -13.09 -5.83
C LYS A 145 0.58 -12.77 -5.09
N ARG A 146 1.72 -13.33 -5.51
CA ARG A 146 3.03 -13.06 -4.90
C ARG A 146 3.40 -11.58 -4.97
N ARG A 147 3.21 -10.92 -6.12
CA ARG A 147 3.49 -9.48 -6.28
C ARG A 147 2.61 -8.63 -5.36
N LEU A 148 1.33 -8.96 -5.24
CA LEU A 148 0.42 -8.29 -4.30
C LEU A 148 0.83 -8.52 -2.84
N GLU A 149 1.29 -9.71 -2.48
CA GLU A 149 1.84 -9.98 -1.15
C GLU A 149 3.12 -9.18 -0.87
N ALA A 150 4.02 -9.06 -1.84
CA ALA A 150 5.21 -8.22 -1.72
C ALA A 150 4.85 -6.74 -1.52
N GLN A 151 3.85 -6.25 -2.27
CA GLN A 151 3.34 -4.88 -2.10
C GLN A 151 2.70 -4.67 -0.72
N ARG A 152 1.92 -5.64 -0.20
CA ARG A 152 1.38 -5.59 1.18
C ARG A 152 2.48 -5.57 2.23
N ARG A 153 3.56 -6.35 2.06
CA ARG A 153 4.71 -6.34 2.98
C ARG A 153 5.41 -4.98 3.00
N LEU A 154 5.53 -4.33 1.84
CA LEU A 154 6.07 -2.97 1.75
C LEU A 154 5.19 -1.96 2.50
N GLN A 155 3.86 -2.06 2.36
CA GLN A 155 2.91 -1.21 3.10
C GLN A 155 2.99 -1.43 4.62
N GLN A 156 3.09 -2.68 5.06
CA GLN A 156 3.28 -3.02 6.48
C GLN A 156 4.59 -2.45 7.01
N ALA A 157 5.69 -2.60 6.26
CA ALA A 157 6.99 -2.05 6.63
C ALA A 157 6.97 -0.51 6.71
N GLU A 158 6.26 0.18 5.80
CA GLU A 158 6.11 1.65 5.82
C GLU A 158 5.32 2.09 7.07
N ALA A 159 4.27 1.36 7.43
CA ALA A 159 3.49 1.63 8.64
C ALA A 159 4.31 1.41 9.94
N GLU A 160 5.10 0.33 10.01
CA GLU A 160 6.01 0.07 11.12
C GLU A 160 7.07 1.17 11.26
N ALA A 161 7.71 1.55 10.15
CA ALA A 161 8.72 2.61 10.14
C ALA A 161 8.13 3.95 10.58
N TRP A 162 6.90 4.24 10.16
CA TRP A 162 6.18 5.43 10.61
C TRP A 162 5.89 5.40 12.12
N GLN A 163 5.44 4.27 12.67
CA GLN A 163 5.23 4.12 14.11
C GLN A 163 6.54 4.28 14.90
N GLN A 164 7.64 3.69 14.41
CA GLN A 164 8.96 3.84 15.01
C GLN A 164 9.42 5.30 15.00
N LYS A 165 9.21 6.00 13.88
CA LYS A 165 9.49 7.43 13.77
C LYS A 165 8.73 8.25 14.80
N MET A 166 7.43 8.01 14.98
CA MET A 166 6.61 8.75 15.94
C MET A 166 7.04 8.49 17.38
N ARG A 167 7.32 7.22 17.74
CA ARG A 167 7.86 6.87 19.06
C ARG A 167 9.21 7.54 19.33
N ALA A 168 10.11 7.49 18.36
CA ALA A 168 11.43 8.10 18.50
C ALA A 168 11.36 9.63 18.62
N ARG A 169 10.42 10.28 17.93
CA ARG A 169 10.14 11.72 18.10
C ARG A 169 9.65 12.05 19.50
N GLN A 170 8.73 11.25 20.04
CA GLN A 170 8.19 11.46 21.38
C GLN A 170 9.24 11.23 22.47
N GLN A 171 10.06 10.18 22.31
CA GLN A 171 11.19 9.90 23.20
C GLN A 171 12.22 11.03 23.18
N ALA A 172 12.63 11.49 21.99
CA ALA A 172 13.57 12.60 21.86
C ALA A 172 13.04 13.90 22.49
N ALA A 173 11.74 14.16 22.40
CA ALA A 173 11.11 15.31 23.04
C ALA A 173 11.13 15.18 24.58
N SER A 174 10.76 14.01 25.11
CA SER A 174 10.74 13.74 26.55
C SER A 174 12.15 13.84 27.15
N GLU A 175 13.13 13.18 26.55
CA GLU A 175 14.51 13.17 27.04
C GLU A 175 15.14 14.58 27.03
N ALA A 176 14.82 15.39 26.02
CA ALA A 176 15.29 16.78 25.94
C ALA A 176 14.64 17.65 27.03
N ALA A 177 13.34 17.47 27.27
CA ALA A 177 12.61 18.17 28.32
C ALA A 177 13.10 17.78 29.73
N GLU A 178 13.34 16.49 29.98
CA GLU A 178 13.90 15.99 31.25
C GLU A 178 15.30 16.54 31.54
N LYS A 179 16.09 16.80 30.50
CA LYS A 179 17.41 17.45 30.59
C LYS A 179 17.32 18.96 30.79
N GLY A 180 16.13 19.53 30.92
CA GLY A 180 15.89 20.97 31.08
C GLY A 180 16.27 21.79 29.85
N GLN A 181 16.30 21.18 28.67
CA GLN A 181 16.68 21.86 27.43
C GLN A 181 15.61 22.87 27.00
N SER A 182 16.03 23.93 26.33
CA SER A 182 15.12 24.93 25.78
C SER A 182 14.22 24.35 24.68
N ALA A 183 13.07 24.98 24.42
CA ALA A 183 12.15 24.55 23.37
C ALA A 183 12.82 24.42 21.98
N ALA A 184 13.79 25.29 21.68
CA ALA A 184 14.56 25.25 20.43
C ALA A 184 15.48 24.02 20.35
N GLU A 185 16.07 23.60 21.47
CA GLU A 185 16.93 22.42 21.56
C GLU A 185 16.11 21.12 21.48
N VAL A 186 14.93 21.09 22.12
CA VAL A 186 13.95 20.01 21.98
C VAL A 186 13.54 19.85 20.51
N GLU A 187 13.20 20.94 19.83
CA GLU A 187 12.83 20.91 18.41
C GLU A 187 13.98 20.40 17.54
N LYS A 188 15.22 20.82 17.83
CA LYS A 188 16.42 20.35 17.13
C LYS A 188 16.63 18.85 17.30
N ALA A 189 16.48 18.32 18.53
CA ALA A 189 16.60 16.89 18.82
C ALA A 189 15.54 16.07 18.08
N VAL A 190 14.27 16.50 18.13
CA VAL A 190 13.16 15.85 17.41
C VAL A 190 13.40 15.85 15.91
N LYS A 191 13.87 16.97 15.33
CA LYS A 191 14.21 17.06 13.90
C LYS A 191 15.36 16.13 13.52
N ALA A 192 16.39 16.01 14.35
CA ALA A 192 17.52 15.13 14.10
C ALA A 192 17.08 13.65 14.05
N VAL A 193 16.29 13.21 15.03
CA VAL A 193 15.76 11.83 15.08
C VAL A 193 14.78 11.57 13.92
N THR A 194 13.94 12.56 13.58
CA THR A 194 13.04 12.47 12.42
C THR A 194 13.82 12.20 11.12
N ARG A 195 14.91 12.94 10.88
CA ARG A 195 15.75 12.77 9.69
C ARG A 195 16.46 11.42 9.66
N ALA A 196 16.96 10.96 10.80
CA ALA A 196 17.59 9.65 10.90
C ALA A 196 16.61 8.51 10.57
N GLN A 197 15.37 8.61 11.06
CA GLN A 197 14.32 7.63 10.77
C GLN A 197 13.87 7.67 9.31
N ASP A 198 13.80 8.86 8.70
CA ASP A 198 13.49 9.00 7.28
C ASP A 198 14.59 8.39 6.39
N ALA A 199 15.87 8.58 6.75
CA ALA A 199 16.99 7.96 6.05
C ALA A 199 16.96 6.41 6.18
N ALA A 200 16.74 5.90 7.39
CA ALA A 200 16.63 4.46 7.63
C ALA A 200 15.45 3.83 6.86
N TRP A 201 14.31 4.53 6.79
CA TRP A 201 13.19 4.10 5.97
C TRP A 201 13.55 4.09 4.48
N ALA A 202 14.18 5.14 3.96
CA ALA A 202 14.57 5.20 2.55
C ALA A 202 15.51 4.04 2.15
N GLU A 203 16.47 3.69 3.02
CA GLU A 203 17.34 2.52 2.81
C GLU A 203 16.55 1.20 2.81
N ARG A 204 15.63 1.02 3.77
CA ARG A 204 14.77 -0.17 3.86
C ARG A 204 13.83 -0.29 2.66
N GLU A 205 13.21 0.81 2.24
CA GLU A 205 12.32 0.88 1.07
C GLU A 205 13.09 0.50 -0.21
N ALA A 206 14.28 1.08 -0.42
CA ALA A 206 15.14 0.75 -1.56
C ALA A 206 15.51 -0.75 -1.58
N ALA A 207 15.85 -1.33 -0.43
CA ALA A 207 16.17 -2.75 -0.32
C ALA A 207 14.97 -3.66 -0.66
N LEU A 208 13.77 -3.33 -0.16
CA LEU A 208 12.55 -4.08 -0.46
C LEU A 208 12.18 -4.01 -1.94
N LEU A 209 12.26 -2.83 -2.55
CA LEU A 209 12.00 -2.64 -3.97
C LEU A 209 13.05 -3.35 -4.85
N ALA A 210 14.33 -3.33 -4.46
CA ALA A 210 15.38 -4.06 -5.16
C ALA A 210 15.16 -5.58 -5.10
N ALA A 211 14.82 -6.11 -3.93
CA ALA A 211 14.51 -7.53 -3.76
C ALA A 211 13.31 -7.97 -4.63
N GLU A 212 12.25 -7.16 -4.68
CA GLU A 212 11.10 -7.41 -5.55
C GLU A 212 11.48 -7.32 -7.03
N GLY A 213 12.33 -6.36 -7.42
CA GLY A 213 12.88 -6.25 -8.77
C GLY A 213 13.65 -7.50 -9.21
N VAL A 214 14.49 -8.05 -8.34
CA VAL A 214 15.21 -9.32 -8.60
C VAL A 214 14.20 -10.46 -8.78
N ALA A 215 13.24 -10.59 -7.87
CA ALA A 215 12.24 -11.67 -7.95
C ALA A 215 11.33 -11.56 -9.19
N ARG A 216 11.04 -10.35 -9.69
CA ARG A 216 10.32 -10.16 -10.97
C ARG A 216 11.16 -10.62 -12.16
N ARG A 217 12.48 -10.35 -12.18
CA ARG A 217 13.39 -10.79 -13.24
C ARG A 217 13.53 -12.32 -13.25
N GLU A 218 13.73 -12.93 -12.09
CA GLU A 218 13.79 -14.39 -11.94
C GLU A 218 12.51 -15.06 -12.45
N ALA A 219 11.33 -14.52 -12.11
CA ALA A 219 10.05 -15.03 -12.58
C ALA A 219 9.88 -14.90 -14.11
N ALA A 220 10.30 -13.77 -14.68
CA ALA A 220 10.26 -13.55 -16.13
C ALA A 220 11.22 -14.49 -16.88
N GLU A 221 12.42 -14.72 -16.34
CA GLU A 221 13.39 -15.65 -16.92
C GLU A 221 12.88 -17.09 -16.85
N ALA A 222 12.32 -17.50 -15.72
CA ALA A 222 11.67 -18.81 -15.59
C ALA A 222 10.54 -19.00 -16.61
N ALA A 223 9.68 -17.99 -16.80
CA ALA A 223 8.62 -18.04 -17.81
C ALA A 223 9.19 -18.18 -19.23
N ARG A 224 10.27 -17.45 -19.56
CA ARG A 224 10.95 -17.57 -20.87
C ARG A 224 11.54 -18.95 -21.09
N GLN A 225 12.23 -19.51 -20.09
CA GLN A 225 12.80 -20.85 -20.18
C GLN A 225 11.70 -21.92 -20.36
N LEU A 226 10.53 -21.75 -19.75
CA LEU A 226 9.41 -22.68 -19.92
C LEU A 226 8.75 -22.58 -21.30
N ALA A 227 8.73 -21.38 -21.88
CA ALA A 227 8.22 -21.12 -23.22
C ALA A 227 9.18 -21.57 -24.33
N ASP A 228 10.44 -21.87 -24.02
CA ASP A 228 11.42 -22.32 -25.00
C ASP A 228 11.08 -23.72 -25.53
N ALA A 229 10.60 -23.74 -26.78
CA ALA A 229 10.18 -24.94 -27.47
C ALA A 229 11.35 -25.90 -27.79
N SER A 230 12.59 -25.39 -27.77
CA SER A 230 13.80 -26.18 -28.03
C SER A 230 14.19 -27.10 -26.86
N LEU A 231 13.66 -26.85 -25.66
CA LEU A 231 13.94 -27.66 -24.48
C LEU A 231 13.12 -28.96 -24.50
N SER A 232 13.76 -30.07 -24.14
CA SER A 232 13.05 -31.34 -24.01
C SER A 232 11.96 -31.26 -22.91
N PRO A 233 10.87 -32.03 -23.02
CA PRO A 233 9.81 -32.06 -22.00
C PRO A 233 10.31 -32.38 -20.58
N GLU A 234 11.38 -33.17 -20.49
CA GLU A 234 12.00 -33.58 -19.23
C GLU A 234 12.80 -32.43 -18.59
N ILE A 235 13.53 -31.65 -19.39
CA ILE A 235 14.21 -30.43 -18.93
C ILE A 235 13.17 -29.38 -18.50
N ARG A 236 12.06 -29.23 -19.22
CA ARG A 236 10.94 -28.35 -18.82
C ARG A 236 10.33 -28.75 -17.48
N ARG A 237 10.15 -30.05 -17.20
CA ARG A 237 9.68 -30.53 -15.88
C ARG A 237 10.65 -30.22 -14.75
N ILE A 238 11.95 -30.39 -14.97
CA ILE A 238 13.00 -30.08 -13.97
C ILE A 238 13.01 -28.57 -13.66
N LEU A 239 12.89 -27.72 -14.68
CA LEU A 239 12.81 -26.27 -14.51
C LEU A 239 11.53 -25.84 -13.76
N LEU A 240 10.37 -26.43 -14.07
CA LEU A 240 9.11 -26.22 -13.32
C LEU A 240 9.24 -26.60 -11.83
N ALA A 241 9.93 -27.71 -11.53
CA ALA A 241 10.17 -28.16 -10.17
C ALA A 241 11.09 -27.19 -9.40
N ARG A 242 12.12 -26.65 -10.07
CA ARG A 242 13.06 -25.69 -9.46
C ARG A 242 12.41 -24.35 -9.13
N VAL A 243 11.50 -23.86 -9.98
CA VAL A 243 10.68 -22.67 -9.72
C VAL A 243 9.74 -22.89 -8.53
N ARG A 244 9.13 -24.08 -8.41
CA ARG A 244 8.32 -24.44 -7.23
C ARG A 244 9.14 -24.47 -5.94
N ILE A 245 10.33 -25.05 -5.96
CA ILE A 245 11.18 -25.18 -4.76
C ILE A 245 11.76 -23.81 -4.34
N GLY A 246 12.13 -22.94 -5.30
CA GLY A 246 12.57 -21.57 -5.02
C GLY A 246 11.49 -20.69 -4.38
N GLY A 247 10.21 -20.93 -4.72
CA GLY A 247 9.07 -20.27 -4.10
C GLY A 247 8.76 -20.74 -2.67
N SER A 248 9.04 -22.02 -2.35
CA SER A 248 8.79 -22.57 -1.01
C SER A 248 9.93 -22.36 0.00
N GLN A 249 11.17 -22.11 -0.43
CA GLN A 249 12.30 -21.92 0.49
C GLN A 249 12.49 -20.48 0.99
N ARG A 250 11.84 -19.46 0.40
CA ARG A 250 12.01 -18.05 0.81
C ARG A 250 10.96 -17.54 1.81
N THR A 251 10.01 -18.37 2.24
CA THR A 251 9.00 -18.01 3.27
C THR A 251 9.34 -18.48 4.68
N GLY A 252 10.43 -19.25 4.87
CA GLY A 252 10.97 -19.59 6.17
C GLY A 252 12.17 -18.70 6.49
N GLY A 253 12.08 -17.89 7.54
CA GLY A 253 13.14 -16.97 7.95
C GLY A 253 14.48 -17.65 8.15
N ALA A 254 15.56 -17.04 7.67
CA ALA A 254 16.92 -17.36 8.09
C ALA A 254 17.83 -16.14 7.90
N SER A 255 18.53 -15.82 9.00
CA SER A 255 19.61 -14.85 9.14
C SER A 255 20.69 -14.93 8.05
N PRO A 256 21.47 -13.86 7.82
CA PRO A 256 22.49 -13.82 6.78
C PRO A 256 23.71 -14.62 7.23
N GLY A 257 23.84 -15.84 6.74
CA GLY A 257 24.99 -16.67 7.04
C GLY A 257 25.09 -17.88 6.11
N ARG A 258 26.04 -17.80 5.18
CA ARG A 258 26.50 -18.86 4.25
C ARG A 258 25.66 -19.03 2.98
N GLN A 259 25.97 -18.20 1.99
CA GLN A 259 25.91 -18.61 0.58
C GLN A 259 26.85 -19.81 0.39
N ARG A 260 26.29 -20.97 0.05
CA ARG A 260 27.07 -22.04 -0.60
C ARG A 260 26.88 -21.88 -2.10
N ASP A 261 27.95 -21.45 -2.76
CA ASP A 261 28.13 -21.57 -4.20
C ASP A 261 27.94 -23.03 -4.62
N VAL A 262 26.88 -23.32 -5.36
CA VAL A 262 26.75 -24.58 -6.10
C VAL A 262 27.18 -24.33 -7.54
N ARG A 263 28.50 -24.34 -7.78
CA ARG A 263 29.05 -24.51 -9.13
C ARG A 263 28.78 -25.94 -9.58
N VAL A 264 27.79 -26.15 -10.43
CA VAL A 264 27.60 -27.42 -11.14
C VAL A 264 28.65 -27.48 -12.26
N ARG A 265 29.69 -28.30 -12.07
CA ARG A 265 30.63 -28.71 -13.13
C ARG A 265 29.91 -29.68 -14.08
N THR A 266 29.70 -29.27 -15.32
CA THR A 266 29.30 -30.14 -16.42
C THR A 266 30.46 -31.08 -16.77
N ARG A 267 30.30 -32.39 -16.55
CA ARG A 267 31.12 -33.42 -17.21
C ARG A 267 30.35 -33.92 -18.43
N VAL A 268 30.88 -33.62 -19.62
CA VAL A 268 30.51 -34.29 -20.87
C VAL A 268 31.26 -35.61 -20.90
N SER A 269 30.54 -36.73 -20.85
CA SER A 269 31.11 -38.06 -21.11
C SER A 269 30.50 -38.59 -22.41
N THR A 270 31.35 -38.65 -23.43
CA THR A 270 31.18 -39.36 -24.69
C THR A 270 30.82 -40.83 -24.44
N LEU A 271 29.71 -41.29 -25.00
CA LEU A 271 29.35 -42.72 -25.10
C LEU A 271 29.37 -43.08 -26.58
N ASP A 272 30.51 -43.60 -27.00
CA ASP A 272 30.68 -44.36 -28.22
C ASP A 272 30.56 -45.85 -27.88
N ARG A 273 30.10 -46.64 -28.85
CA ARG A 273 30.17 -48.12 -28.93
C ARG A 273 29.13 -48.96 -28.18
N ALA A 274 28.08 -49.38 -28.92
CA ALA A 274 27.53 -50.73 -28.84
C ALA A 274 26.67 -51.08 -30.07
N GLN A 275 27.30 -51.42 -31.20
CA GLN A 275 26.68 -52.28 -32.21
C GLN A 275 27.71 -53.23 -32.82
N ARG A 276 27.57 -54.53 -32.51
CA ARG A 276 27.87 -55.69 -33.39
C ARG A 276 27.48 -56.99 -32.67
N PRO A 277 26.74 -57.86 -33.36
CA PRO A 277 27.22 -59.24 -33.59
C PRO A 277 27.13 -59.56 -35.09
N SER A 278 28.02 -60.31 -35.73
CA SER A 278 28.11 -61.78 -35.67
C SER A 278 29.28 -62.23 -36.58
N GLY A 279 29.94 -63.35 -36.28
CA GLY A 279 30.86 -64.01 -37.21
C GLY A 279 31.52 -65.26 -36.61
N PRO A 280 31.47 -66.45 -37.25
CA PRO A 280 31.98 -67.69 -36.68
C PRO A 280 33.42 -68.06 -37.10
N GLN A 281 33.97 -68.98 -36.30
CA GLN A 281 35.18 -69.82 -36.39
C GLN A 281 35.92 -69.97 -37.75
N ARG A 282 37.26 -69.87 -37.73
CA ARG A 282 38.17 -70.98 -38.12
C ARG A 282 39.67 -70.69 -37.90
N ALA A 283 40.34 -71.69 -37.32
CA ALA A 283 41.67 -72.25 -37.60
C ALA A 283 42.95 -71.37 -37.58
N GLY A 284 43.94 -71.81 -36.79
CA GLY A 284 45.36 -71.64 -37.13
C GLY A 284 46.34 -71.37 -35.98
N ARG A 285 46.67 -72.38 -35.15
CA ARG A 285 47.95 -72.42 -34.39
C ARG A 285 48.67 -73.76 -34.67
N ARG A 286 49.84 -73.67 -35.29
CA ARG A 286 50.99 -74.61 -35.29
C ARG A 286 52.23 -73.69 -35.32
N GLY A 287 53.37 -73.89 -34.65
CA GLY A 287 53.80 -74.77 -33.55
C GLY A 287 54.48 -73.88 -32.46
N GLN A 288 55.07 -74.34 -31.34
CA GLN A 288 56.07 -75.41 -31.14
C GLN A 288 57.19 -75.29 -32.20
N ASP A 289 58.47 -75.04 -31.90
CA ASP A 289 59.32 -75.43 -30.76
C ASP A 289 60.61 -74.55 -30.77
N VAL A 290 61.17 -74.15 -29.61
CA VAL A 290 62.36 -74.71 -28.90
C VAL A 290 63.70 -74.09 -29.35
N GLY A 291 64.55 -73.82 -28.36
CA GLY A 291 65.79 -73.05 -28.41
C GLY A 291 66.93 -73.56 -29.29
N GLY A 292 67.93 -72.70 -29.43
CA GLY A 292 69.15 -72.88 -30.22
C GLY A 292 69.67 -71.54 -30.70
#